data_AF-A0A7X3R1G9-F1
#
_entry.id   AF-A0A7X3R1G9-F1
#
_cell.length_a   1.000
_cell.length_b   1.000
_cell.length_c   1.000
_cell.angle_alpha   90.00
_cell.angle_beta   90.00
_cell.angle_gamma   90.00
#
_symmetry.space_group_name_H-M   'P 1'
#
loop_
_entity.id
_entity.type
_entity.pdbx_description
1 polymer ?
#
loop_
_entity_poly.entity_id
_entity_poly.type
_entity_poly.pdbx_seq_one_letter_code
_entity_poly.pdbx_strand_id
1 'polypeptide(L)' 'FRPGPRTPLPNFFLAGSYTDTGWPATMESAVRSGLAAAGAVEASSA' A
#
# COMPACT_ATOMS: atom_id res chain seq x y z
N PHE A 1 10.56 10.09 -3.48
CA PHE A 1 9.34 9.96 -2.67
C PHE A 1 8.67 8.65 -3.04
N ARG A 2 8.39 7.76 -2.07
CA ARG A 2 7.61 6.53 -2.31
C ARG A 2 6.14 6.82 -1.95
N PRO A 3 5.15 6.39 -2.74
CA PRO A 3 3.75 6.64 -2.43
C PRO A 3 3.23 5.69 -1.35
N GLY A 4 2.25 6.13 -0.55
CA GLY A 4 1.46 5.25 0.31
C GLY A 4 0.40 4.43 -0.48
N PRO A 5 -0.45 3.66 0.21
CA PRO A 5 -1.42 2.77 -0.44
C PRO A 5 -2.61 3.48 -1.09
N ARG A 6 -2.96 4.69 -0.64
CA ARG A 6 -4.11 5.45 -1.17
C ARG A 6 -3.73 6.25 -2.40
N THR A 7 -4.60 6.23 -3.41
CA THR A 7 -4.51 7.08 -4.59
C THR A 7 -5.68 8.07 -4.65
N PRO A 8 -5.62 9.09 -5.53
CA PRO A 8 -6.76 9.98 -5.77
C PRO A 8 -7.94 9.30 -6.47
N LEU A 9 -7.74 8.11 -7.06
CA LEU A 9 -8.78 7.40 -7.78
C LEU A 9 -9.62 6.57 -6.80
N PRO A 10 -10.97 6.63 -6.89
CA PRO A 10 -11.83 5.84 -6.02
C PRO A 10 -11.58 4.35 -6.27
N ASN A 11 -11.54 3.57 -5.19
CA ASN A 11 -11.36 2.12 -5.22
C ASN A 11 -10.08 1.63 -5.92
N PHE A 12 -9.05 2.48 -6.06
CA PHE A 12 -7.75 2.12 -6.63
C PHE A 12 -6.63 2.34 -5.62
N PHE A 13 -5.93 1.27 -5.27
CA PHE A 13 -4.92 1.25 -4.21
C PHE A 13 -3.60 0.67 -4.74
N LEU A 14 -2.49 1.12 -4.17
CA LEU A 14 -1.14 0.69 -4.55
C LEU A 14 -0.57 -0.26 -3.50
N ALA A 15 0.09 -1.31 -3.98
CA ALA A 15 0.90 -2.20 -3.18
C ALA A 15 2.19 -2.59 -3.93
N GLY A 16 3.20 -2.98 -3.16
CA GLY A 16 4.50 -3.43 -3.67
C GLY A 16 5.67 -2.80 -2.94
N SER A 17 6.85 -3.37 -3.11
CA SER A 17 8.09 -2.93 -2.46
C SER A 17 8.53 -1.50 -2.81
N TYR A 18 7.98 -0.92 -3.88
CA TYR A 18 8.20 0.47 -4.30
C TYR A 18 7.38 1.50 -3.51
N THR A 19 6.39 1.05 -2.73
CA THR A 19 5.56 1.92 -1.90
C THR A 19 6.25 2.27 -0.57
N ASP A 20 5.71 3.27 0.14
CA ASP A 20 6.29 3.76 1.38
C ASP A 20 6.01 2.83 2.56
N THR A 21 6.84 1.81 2.67
CA THR A 21 6.78 0.81 3.75
C THR A 21 7.76 1.11 4.88
N GLY A 22 8.67 2.08 4.68
CA GLY A 22 9.85 2.29 5.52
C GLY A 22 10.92 1.18 5.42
N TRP A 23 10.80 0.22 4.49
CA TRP A 23 11.72 -0.92 4.34
C TRP A 23 12.44 -0.91 2.98
N PRO A 24 13.62 -1.58 2.86
CA PRO A 24 14.26 -1.83 1.57
C PRO A 24 13.35 -2.63 0.63
N ALA A 25 13.67 -2.66 -0.67
CA ALA A 25 12.86 -3.34 -1.67
C ALA A 25 13.00 -4.88 -1.61
N THR A 26 12.35 -5.51 -0.62
CA THR A 26 12.37 -6.97 -0.37
C THR A 26 10.98 -7.59 -0.50
N MET A 27 10.91 -8.93 -0.49
CA MET A 27 9.63 -9.65 -0.46
C MET A 27 8.80 -9.30 0.78
N GLU A 28 9.41 -9.17 1.96
CA GLU A 28 8.75 -8.78 3.21
C GLU A 28 8.17 -7.36 3.12
N SER A 29 8.89 -6.44 2.46
CA SER A 29 8.36 -5.09 2.23
C SER A 29 7.12 -5.11 1.34
N ALA A 30 7.09 -5.97 0.31
CA ALA A 30 5.94 -6.12 -0.57
C ALA A 30 4.73 -6.70 0.18
N VAL A 31 4.94 -7.68 1.07
CA VAL A 31 3.89 -8.22 1.94
C VAL A 31 3.35 -7.16 2.89
N ARG A 32 4.22 -6.39 3.58
CA ARG A 32 3.80 -5.30 4.47
C ARG A 32 2.99 -4.23 3.72
N SER A 33 3.43 -3.89 2.51
CA SER A 33 2.69 -2.98 1.61
C SER A 33 1.30 -3.51 1.26
N GLY A 34 1.17 -4.80 0.94
CA GLY A 34 -0.11 -5.45 0.66
C GLY A 34 -1.09 -5.38 1.83
N LEU A 35 -0.61 -5.60 3.07
CA LEU A 35 -1.43 -5.44 4.27
C LEU A 35 -1.92 -4.00 4.45
N ALA A 36 -1.06 -3.01 4.18
CA ALA A 36 -1.45 -1.60 4.24
C ALA A 36 -2.48 -1.24 3.17
N ALA A 37 -2.36 -1.78 1.95
CA ALA A 37 -3.34 -1.60 0.89
C ALA A 37 -4.69 -2.24 1.25
N ALA A 38 -4.70 -3.46 1.79
CA ALA A 38 -5.91 -4.11 2.26
C ALA A 38 -6.61 -3.32 3.38
N GLY A 39 -5.86 -2.81 4.36
CA GLY A 39 -6.41 -1.93 5.40
C GLY A 39 -7.01 -0.64 4.84
N ALA A 40 -6.44 -0.09 3.76
CA ALA A 40 -7.00 1.08 3.09
C ALA A 40 -8.30 0.76 2.32
N VAL A 41 -8.42 -0.43 1.73
CA VAL A 41 -9.66 -0.92 1.09
C VAL A 41 -10.79 -1.03 2.13
N GLU A 42 -10.52 -1.70 3.24
CA GLU A 42 -11.49 -1.86 4.34
C GLU A 42 -11.96 -0.50 4.87
N ALA A 43 -11.03 0.42 5.14
CA ALA A 43 -11.34 1.76 5.63
C ALA A 43 -12.08 2.66 4.61
N SER A 44 -12.14 2.27 3.33
CA SER A 44 -12.86 3.00 2.28
C SER A 44 -14.23 2.38 1.96
N SER A 45 -14.52 1.21 2.52
CA SER A 45 -15.78 0.47 2.33
C SER A 45 -16.79 0.75 3.47
N ALA A 46 -16.39 1.52 4.47
CA ALA A 46 -17.22 2.06 5.55
C ALA A 46 -17.70 3.47 5.20
#